data_AF-A0A973FSD3-F1
#
_entry.id   AF-A0A973FSD3-F1
#
_cell.length_a   1.000
_cell.length_b   1.000
_cell.length_c   1.000
_cell.angle_alpha   90.00
_cell.angle_beta   90.00
_cell.angle_gamma   90.00
#
_symmetry.space_group_name_H-M   'P 1'
#
loop_
_entity.id
_entity.type
_entity.pdbx_description
1 polymer ?
#
loop_
_entity_poly.entity_id
_entity_poly.type
_entity_poly.pdbx_seq_one_letter_code
_entity_poly.pdbx_strand_id
1 'polypeptide(L)' 'EQAIERALARASAAGVRGPAVTPFLLAAMAEETQGESITTNVALLRQNAHIAGMVAAALEW' A
#
# COMPACT_ATOMS: atom_id res chain seq x y z
N GLU A 1 -8.29 11.14 2.15
CA GLU A 1 -7.24 11.78 1.32
C GLU A 1 -6.02 12.36 2.05
N GLN A 2 -6.14 13.13 3.13
CA GLN A 2 -5.06 14.05 3.57
C GLN A 2 -3.67 13.43 3.87
N ALA A 3 -3.60 12.18 4.36
CA ALA A 3 -2.31 11.53 4.66
C ALA A 3 -1.49 11.24 3.39
N ILE A 4 -2.17 10.87 2.29
CA ILE A 4 -1.53 10.61 1.00
C ILE A 4 -1.01 11.91 0.40
N GLU A 5 -1.79 13.00 0.48
CA GLU A 5 -1.37 14.31 0.00
C GLU A 5 -0.15 14.84 0.75
N ARG A 6 -0.12 14.69 2.09
CA ARG A 6 1.05 15.04 2.91
C ARG A 6 2.27 14.19 2.55
N ALA A 7 2.10 12.89 2.37
CA ALA A 7 3.17 11.99 1.95
C ALA A 7 3.73 12.36 0.56
N LEU A 8 2.87 12.73 -0.38
CA LEU A 8 3.26 13.21 -1.71
C LEU A 8 4.02 14.55 -1.64
N ALA A 9 3.56 15.49 -0.81
CA ALA A 9 4.25 16.75 -0.58
C ALA A 9 5.65 16.51 0.02
N ARG A 10 5.77 15.61 1.01
CA ARG A 10 7.05 15.19 1.60
C ARG A 10 7.97 14.55 0.56
N ALA A 11 7.44 13.66 -0.30
CA ALA A 11 8.20 13.02 -1.36
C ALA A 11 8.75 14.04 -2.35
N SER A 12 7.92 15.00 -2.76
CA SER A 12 8.31 16.10 -3.65
C SER A 12 9.40 16.98 -3.01
N ALA A 13 9.24 17.36 -1.75
CA ALA A 13 10.22 18.17 -1.02
C ALA A 13 11.56 17.44 -0.84
N ALA A 14 11.52 16.12 -0.66
CA ALA A 14 12.71 15.26 -0.58
C ALA A 14 13.31 14.89 -1.95
N GLY A 15 12.71 15.35 -3.07
CA GLY A 15 13.19 15.05 -4.41
C GLY A 15 13.04 13.59 -4.84
N VAL A 16 12.18 12.81 -4.16
CA VAL A 16 11.94 11.39 -4.46
C VAL A 16 11.18 11.29 -5.78
N ARG A 17 11.68 10.48 -6.72
CA ARG A 17 11.14 10.37 -8.08
C ARG A 17 11.15 8.93 -8.59
N GLY A 18 10.30 8.68 -9.60
CA GLY A 18 10.24 7.40 -10.28
C GLY A 18 9.84 6.25 -9.33
N PRO A 19 10.43 5.05 -9.48
CA PRO A 19 10.07 3.88 -8.68
C PRO A 19 10.25 4.06 -7.17
N ALA A 20 11.06 5.03 -6.74
CA ALA A 20 11.28 5.32 -5.32
C ALA A 20 10.07 5.99 -4.63
N VAL A 21 9.13 6.54 -5.40
CA VAL A 21 7.95 7.21 -4.84
C VAL A 21 7.08 6.22 -4.05
N THR A 22 6.78 5.05 -4.62
CA THR A 22 5.92 4.05 -3.97
C THR A 22 6.43 3.58 -2.60
N PRO A 23 7.70 3.11 -2.43
CA PRO A 23 8.19 2.71 -1.12
C PRO A 23 8.24 3.88 -0.13
N PHE A 24 8.51 5.11 -0.58
CA PHE A 24 8.47 6.30 0.27
C PHE A 24 7.07 6.58 0.80
N LEU A 25 6.05 6.56 -0.07
CA LEU A 25 4.67 6.81 0.33
C LEU A 25 4.15 5.75 1.30
N LEU A 26 4.48 4.48 1.06
CA LEU A 26 4.09 3.39 1.97
C LEU A 26 4.72 3.56 3.36
N ALA A 27 6.01 3.94 3.43
CA ALA A 27 6.67 4.22 4.71
C ALA A 27 6.04 5.43 5.43
N ALA A 28 5.80 6.53 4.70
CA ALA A 28 5.17 7.73 5.26
C ALA A 28 3.76 7.45 5.80
N MET A 29 2.97 6.62 5.11
CA MET A 29 1.66 6.20 5.57
C MET A 29 1.74 5.33 6.82
N ALA A 30 2.71 4.42 6.91
CA ALA A 30 2.96 3.62 8.10
C ALA A 30 3.31 4.50 9.31
N GLU A 31 4.15 5.51 9.13
CA GLU A 31 4.49 6.48 10.18
C GLU A 31 3.27 7.28 10.65
N GLU A 32 2.51 7.87 9.72
CA GLU A 32 1.34 8.70 10.07
C GLU A 32 0.22 7.91 10.77
N THR A 33 0.08 6.63 10.44
CA THR A 33 -0.94 5.74 11.03
C THR A 33 -0.41 4.92 12.19
N GLN A 34 0.80 5.19 12.68
CA GLN A 34 1.45 4.42 13.75
C GLN A 34 1.45 2.89 13.50
N GLY A 35 1.57 2.49 12.23
CA GLY A 35 1.57 1.10 11.80
C GLY A 35 0.20 0.47 11.52
N GLU A 36 -0.92 1.18 11.75
CA GLU A 36 -2.27 0.65 11.47
C GLU A 36 -2.47 0.34 9.98
N SER A 37 -1.89 1.16 9.09
CA SER A 37 -1.92 0.91 7.63
C SER A 37 -1.20 -0.39 7.24
N ILE A 38 -0.17 -0.82 7.97
CA ILE A 38 0.51 -2.10 7.72
C ILE A 38 -0.44 -3.25 8.05
N THR A 39 -1.07 -3.20 9.20
CA THR A 39 -2.05 -4.22 9.64
C THR A 39 -3.18 -4.34 8.63
N THR A 40 -3.72 -3.20 8.19
CA THR A 40 -4.76 -3.15 7.17
C THR A 40 -4.29 -3.74 5.84
N ASN A 41 -3.10 -3.38 5.36
CA ASN A 41 -2.54 -3.94 4.12
C ASN A 41 -2.32 -5.45 4.19
N VAL A 42 -1.90 -6.00 5.33
CA VAL A 42 -1.75 -7.45 5.52
C VAL A 42 -3.10 -8.16 5.49
N ALA A 43 -4.12 -7.61 6.14
CA ALA A 43 -5.48 -8.16 6.09
C ALA A 43 -6.02 -8.17 4.66
N LEU A 44 -5.81 -7.06 3.93
CA LEU A 44 -6.23 -6.91 2.54
C LEU A 44 -5.47 -7.87 1.61
N LEU A 45 -4.17 -8.07 1.82
CA LEU A 45 -3.36 -9.05 1.08
C LEU A 45 -3.89 -10.47 1.27
N ARG A 46 -4.23 -10.86 2.50
CA ARG A 46 -4.81 -12.19 2.80
C ARG A 46 -6.14 -12.38 2.07
N GLN A 47 -6.99 -11.36 2.06
CA GLN A 47 -8.26 -11.42 1.35
C GLN A 47 -8.07 -11.51 -0.16
N ASN A 48 -7.14 -10.74 -0.73
CA ASN A 48 -6.80 -10.81 -2.14
C ASN A 48 -6.31 -12.23 -2.52
N ALA A 49 -5.46 -12.84 -1.70
CA ALA A 49 -4.99 -14.21 -1.92
C ALA A 49 -6.14 -15.24 -1.85
N HIS A 50 -7.06 -15.08 -0.90
CA HIS A 50 -8.22 -15.95 -0.77
C HIS A 50 -9.12 -15.89 -2.01
N ILE A 51 -9.49 -14.67 -2.45
CA ILE A 51 -10.32 -14.47 -3.65
C ILE A 51 -9.60 -14.97 -4.90
N ALA A 52 -8.29 -14.72 -5.04
CA ALA A 52 -7.51 -15.24 -6.15
C ALA A 52 -7.54 -16.78 -6.20
N GLY A 53 -7.45 -17.45 -5.05
CA GLY A 53 -7.59 -18.91 -4.97
C GLY A 53 -8.97 -19.40 -5.41
N MET A 54 -10.04 -18.72 -5.01
CA MET A 54 -11.41 -19.04 -5.45
C MET A 54 -11.57 -18.86 -6.97
N VAL A 55 -11.04 -17.76 -7.52
CA VAL A 55 -11.06 -17.50 -8.96
C VAL A 55 -10.29 -18.58 -9.72
N ALA A 56 -9.08 -18.93 -9.26
CA ALA A 56 -8.27 -19.96 -9.88
C ALA A 56 -8.98 -21.34 -9.88
N ALA A 57 -9.63 -21.71 -8.77
CA ALA A 57 -10.39 -22.95 -8.68
C ALA A 57 -11.62 -22.97 -9.61
N ALA A 58 -12.28 -21.82 -9.77
CA ALA A 58 -13.45 -21.70 -10.65
C ALA A 58 -13.09 -21.68 -12.15
N LEU A 59 -11.84 -21.39 -12.49
CA LEU A 59 -11.39 -21.31 -13.88
C LEU A 59 -10.99 -22.66 -14.49
N GLU A 60 -11.05 -23.78 -13.76
CA GLU A 60 -10.73 -25.15 -14.22
C GLU A 60 -9.60 -25.21 -15.26
N TRP A 61 -8.39 -24.78 -14.90
CA TRP A 61 -7.22 -24.85 -15.79
C TRP A 61 -6.81 -26.29 -16.11
#